data_AF-A0A7U2FAX0-F1
#
_entry.id   AF-A0A7U2FAX0-F1
#
_cell.length_a   1.000
_cell.length_b   1.000
_cell.length_c   1.000
_cell.angle_alpha   90.00
_cell.angle_beta   90.00
_cell.angle_gamma   90.00
#
_symmetry.space_group_name_H-M   'P 1'
#
loop_
_entity.id
_entity.type
_entity.pdbx_description
1 polymer ?
#
loop_
_entity_poly.entity_id
_entity_poly.type
_entity_poly.pdbx_seq_one_letter_code
_entity_poly.pdbx_strand_id
1 'polypeptide(L)'
;MAHLLHFSKEFLAVPDLSGVEGSFDLIPCGTAASSIVRGVLGLAYGVRRIRFSHLGGSKQVAVHNLREVFIEELGSREGNIGLKEWLDLARQAGMGSEMIHIFEEVGEHVKSLVFPEVERSRDLV
;
A
#
# COMPACT_ATOMS: atom_id res chain seq x y z
N MET A 1 -6.61 2.57 -13.23
CA MET A 1 -6.52 2.76 -11.77
C MET A 1 -5.10 3.21 -11.48
N ALA A 2 -4.91 4.50 -11.19
CA ALA A 2 -3.60 5.13 -11.08
C ALA A 2 -3.34 5.43 -9.60
N HIS A 3 -2.30 4.82 -9.05
CA HIS A 3 -1.91 4.82 -7.64
C HIS A 3 -0.50 5.40 -7.47
N LEU A 4 -0.07 5.67 -6.23
CA LEU A 4 1.26 6.20 -5.87
C LEU A 4 2.41 5.74 -6.78
N LEU A 5 2.56 4.42 -6.96
CA LEU A 5 3.63 3.84 -7.79
C LEU A 5 3.60 4.26 -9.26
N HIS A 6 2.40 4.45 -9.81
CA HIS A 6 2.20 4.80 -11.20
C HIS A 6 2.61 6.25 -11.46
N PHE A 7 2.06 7.17 -10.69
CA PHE A 7 2.33 8.60 -10.84
C PHE A 7 3.77 8.95 -10.46
N SER A 8 4.33 8.32 -9.42
CA SER A 8 5.73 8.57 -9.07
C SER A 8 6.70 8.15 -10.17
N LYS A 9 6.38 7.07 -10.90
CA LYS A 9 7.14 6.65 -12.08
C LYS A 9 6.95 7.62 -13.26
N GLU A 10 5.73 8.11 -13.46
CA GLU A 10 5.42 9.08 -14.52
C GLU A 10 6.16 10.41 -14.32
N PHE A 11 6.22 10.89 -13.08
CA PHE A 11 6.87 12.15 -12.71
C PHE A 11 8.38 12.02 -12.52
N LEU A 12 8.92 10.78 -12.51
CA LEU A 12 10.28 10.49 -12.07
C LEU A 12 10.59 11.11 -10.69
N ALA A 13 9.58 11.11 -9.81
CA ALA A 13 9.64 11.74 -8.50
C ALA A 13 8.73 11.02 -7.51
N VAL A 14 9.22 10.79 -6.30
CA VAL A 14 8.43 10.25 -5.18
C VAL A 14 8.07 11.38 -4.22
N PRO A 15 6.92 11.28 -3.51
CA PRO A 15 6.60 12.25 -2.47
C PRO A 15 7.49 12.04 -1.25
N ASP A 16 7.89 13.14 -0.64
CA ASP A 16 8.56 13.16 0.64
C ASP A 16 7.54 12.84 1.74
N LEU A 17 7.70 11.64 2.30
CA LEU A 17 6.89 11.11 3.37
C LEU A 17 7.70 10.92 4.66
N SER A 18 8.82 11.64 4.82
CA SER A 18 9.67 11.58 6.02
C SER A 18 8.94 11.92 7.31
N GLY A 19 7.87 12.71 7.23
CA GLY A 19 6.99 13.02 8.36
C GLY A 19 5.90 11.99 8.62
N VAL A 20 5.77 10.92 7.84
CA VAL A 20 4.68 9.94 7.94
C VAL A 20 5.20 8.65 8.55
N GLU A 21 4.59 8.25 9.67
CA GLU A 21 4.86 6.94 10.28
C GLU A 21 4.02 5.84 9.61
N GLY A 22 4.63 4.67 9.38
CA GLY A 22 3.94 3.50 8.85
C GLY A 22 4.76 2.69 7.85
N SER A 23 4.10 1.72 7.23
CA SER A 23 4.68 0.89 6.17
C SER A 23 3.65 0.55 5.11
N PHE A 24 4.11 0.39 3.87
CA PHE A 24 3.35 -0.24 2.81
C PHE A 24 3.46 -1.75 2.96
N ASP A 25 2.34 -2.42 3.17
CA ASP A 25 2.26 -3.88 3.19
C ASP A 25 1.99 -4.41 1.77
N LEU A 26 3.03 -4.90 1.11
CA LEU A 26 2.99 -5.26 -0.31
C LEU A 26 2.85 -6.77 -0.49
N ILE A 27 1.70 -7.20 -1.01
CA ILE A 27 1.45 -8.59 -1.41
C ILE A 27 1.47 -8.72 -2.94
N PRO A 28 2.23 -9.67 -3.52
CA PRO A 28 2.15 -9.95 -4.96
C PRO A 28 0.72 -10.39 -5.35
N CYS A 29 0.19 -9.83 -6.43
CA CYS A 29 -1.18 -10.15 -6.87
C CYS A 29 -1.40 -11.66 -7.09
N GLY A 30 -0.41 -12.36 -7.63
CA GLY A 30 -0.48 -13.82 -7.83
C GLY A 30 -0.59 -14.58 -6.51
N THR A 31 0.12 -14.14 -5.46
CA THR A 31 0.03 -14.70 -4.11
C THR A 31 -1.36 -14.45 -3.52
N ALA A 32 -1.86 -13.22 -3.59
CA ALA A 32 -3.19 -12.86 -3.11
C ALA A 32 -4.29 -13.69 -3.81
N ALA A 33 -4.26 -13.76 -5.15
CA ALA A 33 -5.22 -14.52 -5.94
C ALA A 33 -5.19 -16.01 -5.62
N SER A 34 -3.98 -16.60 -5.52
CA SER A 34 -3.81 -18.01 -5.19
C SER A 34 -4.32 -18.34 -3.78
N SER A 35 -4.14 -17.44 -2.83
CA SER A 35 -4.66 -17.60 -1.46
C SER A 35 -6.19 -17.52 -1.41
N ILE A 36 -6.81 -16.62 -2.18
CA ILE A 36 -8.27 -16.54 -2.31
C ILE A 36 -8.82 -17.85 -2.88
N VAL A 37 -8.25 -18.32 -4.00
CA VAL A 37 -8.69 -19.57 -4.64
C VAL A 37 -8.57 -20.76 -3.68
N ARG A 38 -7.45 -20.87 -2.97
CA ARG A 38 -7.27 -21.92 -1.94
C ARG A 38 -8.26 -21.79 -0.80
N GLY A 39 -8.55 -20.58 -0.32
CA GLY A 39 -9.54 -20.34 0.72
C GLY A 39 -10.94 -20.79 0.32
N VAL A 40 -11.36 -20.47 -0.91
CA VAL A 40 -12.67 -20.88 -1.46
C VAL A 40 -12.75 -22.39 -1.65
N LEU A 41 -11.74 -23.01 -2.28
CA LEU A 41 -11.72 -24.47 -2.50
C LEU A 41 -11.62 -25.24 -1.18
N GLY A 42 -10.91 -24.71 -0.18
CA GLY A 42 -10.81 -25.30 1.15
C GLY A 42 -12.11 -25.28 1.96
N LEU A 43 -13.08 -24.44 1.58
CA LEU A 43 -14.44 -24.41 2.16
C LEU A 43 -15.36 -25.50 1.59
N ALA A 44 -15.03 -26.07 0.43
CA ALA A 44 -15.83 -27.11 -0.23
C ALA A 44 -15.87 -28.43 0.57
N TYR A 45 -14.96 -28.64 1.52
CA TYR A 45 -14.84 -29.88 2.33
C TYR A 45 -15.59 -29.84 3.68
N GLY A 46 -16.76 -29.19 3.74
CA GLY A 46 -17.77 -29.51 4.77
C GLY A 46 -17.78 -28.70 6.07
N VAL A 47 -17.10 -27.55 6.14
CA VAL A 47 -17.13 -26.70 7.35
C VAL A 47 -18.11 -25.53 7.16
N ARG A 48 -19.31 -25.62 7.77
CA ARG A 48 -20.34 -24.56 7.81
C ARG A 48 -19.98 -23.38 8.74
N ARG A 49 -18.73 -22.90 8.74
CA ARG A 49 -18.31 -21.73 9.52
C ARG A 49 -17.67 -20.69 8.62
N ILE A 50 -18.03 -19.43 8.85
CA ILE A 50 -17.39 -18.27 8.22
C ILE A 50 -15.92 -18.27 8.65
N ARG A 51 -15.01 -18.22 7.67
CA ARG A 51 -13.57 -18.11 7.91
C ARG A 51 -13.09 -16.75 7.42
N PHE A 52 -12.35 -16.06 8.27
CA PHE A 52 -11.67 -14.82 7.94
C PHE A 52 -10.19 -15.13 7.69
N SER A 53 -9.58 -14.46 6.73
CA SER A 53 -8.15 -14.60 6.44
C SER A 53 -7.57 -13.24 6.10
N HIS A 54 -6.51 -12.87 6.80
CA HIS A 54 -5.76 -11.65 6.55
C HIS A 54 -4.67 -11.97 5.53
N LEU A 55 -4.74 -11.34 4.37
CA LEU A 55 -3.71 -11.42 3.35
C LEU A 55 -2.82 -10.19 3.49
N GLY A 56 -1.71 -10.38 4.21
CA GLY A 56 -0.63 -9.39 4.29
C GLY A 56 0.50 -9.71 3.32
N GLY A 57 1.32 -8.70 3.06
CA GLY A 57 2.47 -8.77 2.17
C GLY A 57 3.63 -9.58 2.70
N SER A 58 4.39 -10.19 1.78
CA SER A 58 5.71 -10.76 2.09
C SER A 58 6.79 -9.68 2.19
N LYS A 59 6.50 -8.45 1.73
CA LYS A 59 7.41 -7.30 1.74
C LYS A 59 6.72 -6.13 2.42
N GLN A 60 7.27 -5.71 3.55
CA GLN A 60 6.92 -4.45 4.19
C GLN A 60 7.94 -3.39 3.82
N VAL A 61 7.48 -2.26 3.32
CA VAL A 61 8.32 -1.12 2.96
C VAL A 61 7.97 0.02 3.89
N ALA A 62 8.91 0.42 4.75
CA ALA A 62 8.71 1.61 5.56
C ALA A 62 8.47 2.82 4.67
N VAL A 63 7.54 3.69 5.05
CA VAL A 63 7.11 4.81 4.20
C VAL A 63 8.28 5.73 3.83
N HIS A 64 9.23 5.95 4.75
CA HIS A 64 10.43 6.74 4.51
C HIS A 64 11.45 6.06 3.56
N ASN A 65 11.37 4.74 3.36
CA ASN A 65 12.23 3.99 2.44
C ASN A 65 11.63 3.87 1.04
N LEU A 66 10.48 4.51 0.77
CA LEU A 66 9.80 4.41 -0.52
C LEU A 66 10.72 4.78 -1.68
N ARG A 67 11.50 5.85 -1.53
CA ARG A 67 12.46 6.30 -2.54
C ARG A 67 13.51 5.24 -2.87
N GLU A 68 14.09 4.62 -1.86
CA GLU A 68 15.13 3.61 -2.02
C GLU A 68 14.59 2.39 -2.76
N VAL A 69 13.37 1.97 -2.39
CA VAL A 69 12.70 0.86 -3.06
C VAL A 69 12.41 1.16 -4.53
N PHE A 70 12.03 2.39 -4.89
CA PHE A 70 11.86 2.75 -6.29
C PHE A 70 13.18 2.74 -7.06
N ILE A 71 14.25 3.30 -6.49
CA ILE A 71 15.57 3.32 -7.13
C ILE A 71 16.05 1.89 -7.38
N GLU A 72 15.90 1.00 -6.40
CA GLU A 72 16.33 -0.40 -6.50
C GLU A 72 15.48 -1.22 -7.48
N GLU A 73 14.15 -1.07 -7.45
CA GLU A 73 13.24 -1.92 -8.22
C GLU A 73 12.96 -1.40 -9.64
N LEU A 74 13.04 -0.07 -9.86
CA LEU A 74 12.73 0.56 -11.14
C LEU A 74 13.96 1.12 -11.86
N GLY A 75 15.12 1.17 -11.20
CA GLY A 75 16.39 1.61 -11.81
C GLY A 75 16.43 3.09 -12.19
N SER A 76 15.48 3.88 -11.71
CA SER A 76 15.37 5.31 -12.00
C SER A 76 15.97 6.14 -10.86
N ARG A 77 16.67 7.23 -11.22
CA ARG A 77 17.04 8.26 -10.25
C ARG A 77 15.85 9.18 -10.04
N GLU A 78 14.87 8.76 -9.24
CA GLU A 78 13.76 9.65 -8.92
C GLU A 78 14.18 10.77 -7.95
N GLY A 79 13.66 11.97 -8.23
CA GLY A 79 13.68 13.09 -7.30
C GLY A 79 12.81 12.81 -6.07
N ASN A 80 13.10 13.49 -4.97
CA ASN A 80 12.19 13.56 -3.83
C ASN A 80 11.57 14.95 -3.82
N ILE A 81 10.24 15.04 -3.90
CA ILE A 81 9.50 16.31 -3.92
C ILE A 81 8.49 16.35 -2.78
N GLY A 82 8.10 17.53 -2.32
CA GLY A 82 7.14 17.63 -1.20
C GLY A 82 5.81 16.97 -1.52
N LEU A 83 5.16 16.34 -0.53
CA LEU A 83 3.87 15.67 -0.70
C LEU A 83 2.82 16.56 -1.39
N LYS A 84 2.74 17.85 -1.02
CA LYS A 84 1.81 18.80 -1.64
C LYS A 84 2.11 19.00 -3.14
N GLU A 85 3.37 19.22 -3.49
CA GLU A 85 3.79 19.39 -4.88
C GLU A 85 3.51 18.12 -5.70
N TRP A 86 3.78 16.95 -5.12
CA TRP A 86 3.47 15.67 -5.73
C TRP A 86 1.97 15.48 -5.97
N LEU A 87 1.12 15.87 -5.02
CA LEU A 87 -0.34 15.80 -5.15
C LEU A 87 -0.88 16.76 -6.20
N ASP A 88 -0.28 17.94 -6.33
CA ASP A 88 -0.66 18.88 -7.38
C ASP A 88 -0.34 18.32 -8.77
N LEU A 89 0.81 17.66 -8.94
CA LEU A 89 1.16 16.94 -10.18
C LEU A 89 0.21 15.76 -10.44
N ALA A 90 -0.07 14.96 -9.42
CA ALA A 90 -1.01 13.84 -9.51
C ALA A 90 -2.41 14.28 -9.93
N ARG A 91 -2.90 15.39 -9.36
CA ARG A 91 -4.19 15.98 -9.71
C ARG A 91 -4.23 16.44 -11.16
N GLN A 92 -3.17 17.12 -11.62
CA GLN A 92 -3.06 17.56 -13.03
C GLN A 92 -2.98 16.38 -14.01
N ALA A 93 -2.34 15.28 -13.61
CA ALA A 93 -2.26 14.05 -14.39
C ALA A 93 -3.54 13.19 -14.32
N GLY A 94 -4.58 13.64 -13.62
CA GLY A 94 -5.89 12.99 -13.59
C GLY A 94 -6.04 11.88 -12.54
N MET A 95 -5.29 11.94 -11.44
CA MET A 95 -5.56 11.10 -10.27
C MET A 95 -7.00 11.34 -9.77
N GLY A 96 -7.70 10.26 -9.45
CA GLY A 96 -9.05 10.32 -8.88
C GLY A 96 -9.08 11.07 -7.54
N SER A 97 -10.14 11.85 -7.32
CA SER A 97 -10.31 12.70 -6.12
C SER A 97 -10.24 11.93 -4.81
N GLU A 98 -10.71 10.68 -4.78
CA GLU A 98 -10.69 9.84 -3.59
C GLU A 98 -9.26 9.50 -3.15
N MET A 99 -8.38 9.23 -4.12
CA MET A 99 -6.97 8.94 -3.85
C MET A 99 -6.23 10.20 -3.40
N ILE A 100 -6.51 11.34 -4.03
CA ILE A 100 -5.95 12.63 -3.61
C ILE A 100 -6.33 12.91 -2.15
N HIS A 101 -7.61 12.73 -1.80
CA HIS A 101 -8.10 12.97 -0.45
C HIS A 101 -7.40 12.10 0.60
N ILE A 102 -7.19 10.81 0.31
CA ILE A 102 -6.45 9.91 1.22
C ILE A 102 -5.03 10.44 1.50
N PHE A 103 -4.31 10.92 0.49
CA PHE A 103 -2.96 11.46 0.70
C PHE A 103 -2.96 12.83 1.39
N GLU A 104 -3.98 13.66 1.17
CA GLU A 104 -4.18 14.91 1.92
C GLU A 104 -4.43 14.61 3.41
N GLU A 105 -5.29 13.63 3.72
CA GLU A 105 -5.52 13.17 5.08
C GLU A 105 -4.22 12.67 5.73
N VAL A 106 -3.42 11.87 5.02
CA VAL A 106 -2.10 11.42 5.50
C VAL A 106 -1.17 12.60 5.79
N GLY A 107 -1.18 13.65 4.96
CA GLY A 107 -0.38 14.85 5.16
C GLY A 107 -0.85 15.73 6.33
N GLU A 108 -2.15 15.76 6.60
CA GLU A 108 -2.76 16.57 7.68
C GLU A 108 -2.84 15.83 9.03
N HIS A 109 -2.94 14.49 9.03
CA HIS A 109 -3.26 13.67 10.22
C HIS A 109 -2.10 12.78 10.71
N VAL A 110 -0.85 13.21 10.58
CA VAL A 110 0.30 12.55 11.26
C VAL A 110 0.28 12.79 12.79
N LYS A 111 -0.86 12.50 13.44
CA LYS A 111 -0.96 12.37 14.90
C LYS A 111 -1.67 11.11 15.38
N SER A 112 -2.25 10.28 14.50
CA SER A 112 -2.47 8.83 14.72
C SER A 112 -3.53 8.30 13.76
N LEU A 113 -3.08 7.71 12.64
CA LEU A 113 -3.86 6.65 12.02
C LEU A 113 -3.59 5.38 12.84
N VAL A 114 -4.39 5.15 13.88
CA VAL A 114 -4.38 3.87 14.60
C VAL A 114 -5.07 2.85 13.70
N PHE A 115 -4.29 2.07 12.98
CA PHE A 115 -4.82 0.86 12.36
C PHE A 115 -5.24 -0.10 13.49
N PRO A 116 -6.46 -0.66 13.44
CA PRO A 116 -6.89 -1.60 14.45
C PRO A 116 -5.90 -2.77 14.55
N GLU A 117 -5.41 -3.04 15.76
CA GLU A 117 -4.56 -4.20 16.02
C GLU A 117 -5.31 -5.46 15.64
N VAL A 118 -4.82 -6.15 14.61
CA VAL A 118 -5.28 -7.49 14.27
C VAL A 118 -4.50 -8.46 15.13
N GLU A 119 -5.12 -8.95 16.20
CA GLU A 119 -4.58 -10.11 16.93
C GLU A 119 -4.38 -11.26 15.94
N ARG A 120 -3.13 -11.73 15.82
CA ARG A 120 -2.83 -12.96 15.07
C ARG A 120 -3.54 -14.12 15.77
N SER A 121 -4.67 -14.56 15.21
CA SER A 121 -5.33 -15.81 15.61
C SER A 121 -4.29 -16.93 15.59
N ARG A 122 -4.11 -17.58 16.75
CA ARG A 122 -3.19 -18.70 16.97
C ARG A 122 -3.74 -20.03 16.45
N ASP A 123 -4.74 -20.02 15.60
CA ASP A 123 -5.41 -21.25 15.15
C ASP A 123 -4.88 -21.72 13.80
N LEU A 124 -3.61 -22.12 13.77
CA LEU A 124 -3.04 -22.95 12.71
C LEU A 124 -2.15 -24.03 13.33
N VAL A 125 -2.81 -25.12 13.79
CA VAL A 125 -2.26 -26.48 13.82
C VAL A 125 -3.33 -27.42 13.28
#